data_AF-A0A7V9TEG8-F1
#
_entry.id   AF-A0A7V9TEG8-F1
#
_cell.length_a   1.000
_cell.length_b   1.000
_cell.length_c   1.000
_cell.angle_alpha   90.00
_cell.angle_beta   90.00
_cell.angle_gamma   90.00
#
_symmetry.space_group_name_H-M   'P 1'
#
loop_
_entity.id
_entity.type
_entity.pdbx_description
1 polymer ?
#
loop_
_entity_poly.entity_id
_entity_poly.type
_entity_poly.pdbx_seq_one_letter_code
_entity_poly.pdbx_strand_id
1 'polypeptide(L)'
;RSAEDAPDRADYVTISFDRGYPVAVDGEILSPIALLERLNEVAGLHGVGRIDLVEDRLVGMKSRGIYETPGGTLLYSAHSELEQLVLDRRTLALKDALAPRYADLVYEGRWWTVEREAMDALVDRTQQRVTGDVRLKLYKGAHSIAGRTSRFSLYDERFVTFGEDDVYDQADAAGFIRLYGLPMRVAALKEMEAALPFSVDVAAD
;
A
#
# COMPACT_ATOMS: atom_id res chain seq x y z
N ARG A 1 20.56 4.82 16.42
CA ARG A 1 22.01 4.73 16.08
C ARG A 1 22.19 5.21 14.64
N SER A 2 23.41 5.57 14.23
CA SER A 2 23.71 5.72 12.80
C SER A 2 23.57 4.38 12.08
N ALA A 3 23.44 4.39 10.76
CA ALA A 3 23.38 3.15 10.00
C ALA A 3 24.74 2.44 10.04
N GLU A 4 25.83 3.19 10.06
CA GLU A 4 27.21 2.74 10.14
C GLU A 4 27.48 2.01 11.46
N ASP A 5 26.99 2.56 12.59
CA ASP A 5 27.18 2.02 13.95
C ASP A 5 26.08 1.02 14.38
N ALA A 6 25.11 0.75 13.50
CA ALA A 6 24.09 -0.29 13.74
C ALA A 6 24.74 -1.70 13.72
N PRO A 7 24.12 -2.72 14.32
CA PRO A 7 24.67 -4.08 14.33
C PRO A 7 24.99 -4.62 12.93
N ASP A 8 26.10 -5.36 12.78
CA ASP A 8 26.48 -6.07 11.55
C ASP A 8 25.68 -7.36 11.32
N ARG A 9 24.81 -7.70 12.26
CA ARG A 9 23.87 -8.82 12.15
C ARG A 9 22.47 -8.28 11.95
N ALA A 10 21.76 -8.79 10.96
CA ALA A 10 20.35 -8.48 10.76
C ALA A 10 19.50 -9.12 11.86
N ASP A 11 18.48 -8.39 12.30
CA ASP A 11 17.45 -8.89 13.20
C ASP A 11 16.10 -8.98 12.49
N TYR A 12 15.19 -9.70 13.11
CA TYR A 12 13.82 -9.86 12.62
C TYR A 12 12.85 -9.44 13.71
N VAL A 13 11.76 -8.81 13.31
CA VAL A 13 10.65 -8.46 14.18
C VAL A 13 9.36 -8.84 13.49
N THR A 14 8.42 -9.42 14.23
CA THR A 14 7.08 -9.76 13.74
C THR A 14 6.07 -8.84 14.41
N ILE A 15 5.21 -8.21 13.62
CA ILE A 15 4.13 -7.35 14.10
C ILE A 15 2.81 -8.05 13.79
N SER A 16 2.01 -8.28 14.83
CA SER A 16 0.67 -8.87 14.71
C SER A 16 -0.39 -7.79 14.71
N PHE A 17 -1.40 -7.94 13.85
CA PHE A 17 -2.51 -7.03 13.72
C PHE A 17 -3.85 -7.74 13.96
N ASP A 18 -4.79 -7.03 14.59
CA ASP A 18 -6.20 -7.39 14.66
C ASP A 18 -7.06 -6.21 14.17
N ARG A 19 -7.89 -6.49 13.17
CA ARG A 19 -8.76 -5.51 12.48
C ARG A 19 -8.06 -4.16 12.19
N GLY A 20 -6.83 -4.21 11.67
CA GLY A 20 -6.01 -3.06 11.31
C GLY A 20 -5.17 -2.47 12.45
N TYR A 21 -5.44 -2.85 13.70
CA TYR A 21 -4.67 -2.36 14.85
C TYR A 21 -3.49 -3.27 15.15
N PRO A 22 -2.27 -2.73 15.38
CA PRO A 22 -1.16 -3.53 15.89
C PRO A 22 -1.43 -3.94 17.34
N VAL A 23 -1.28 -5.22 17.65
CA VAL A 23 -1.64 -5.80 18.97
C VAL A 23 -0.50 -6.57 19.65
N ALA A 24 0.51 -7.01 18.89
CA ALA A 24 1.64 -7.74 19.44
C ALA A 24 2.94 -7.51 18.65
N VAL A 25 4.07 -7.72 19.32
CA VAL A 25 5.42 -7.74 18.73
C VAL A 25 6.11 -9.03 19.14
N ASP A 26 6.61 -9.79 18.18
CA ASP A 26 7.25 -11.10 18.37
C ASP A 26 6.42 -12.09 19.20
N GLY A 27 5.09 -12.02 19.05
CA GLY A 27 4.12 -12.87 19.76
C GLY A 27 3.73 -12.39 21.16
N GLU A 28 4.35 -11.32 21.68
CA GLU A 28 3.99 -10.71 22.95
C GLU A 28 2.91 -9.64 22.75
N ILE A 29 1.76 -9.80 23.40
CA ILE A 29 0.67 -8.81 23.38
C ILE A 29 1.09 -7.60 24.21
N LEU A 30 1.02 -6.42 23.59
CA LEU A 30 1.46 -5.16 24.20
C LEU A 30 0.35 -4.11 24.14
N SER A 31 0.36 -3.18 25.10
CA SER A 31 -0.47 -1.98 24.98
C SER A 31 0.06 -1.09 23.83
N PRO A 32 -0.76 -0.21 23.24
CA PRO A 32 -0.34 0.59 22.09
C PRO A 32 0.95 1.40 22.31
N ILE A 33 1.15 1.94 23.51
CA ILE A 33 2.35 2.71 23.87
C ILE A 33 3.55 1.77 23.96
N ALA A 34 3.44 0.68 24.74
CA ALA A 34 4.53 -0.27 24.91
C ALA A 34 4.94 -0.92 23.58
N LEU A 35 3.96 -1.18 22.71
CA LEU A 35 4.19 -1.69 21.35
C LEU A 35 5.05 -0.71 20.54
N LEU A 36 4.67 0.57 20.50
CA LEU A 36 5.42 1.58 19.76
C LEU A 36 6.82 1.80 20.36
N GLU A 37 6.95 1.82 21.68
CA GLU A 37 8.23 1.90 22.38
C GLU A 37 9.15 0.73 22.02
N ARG A 38 8.61 -0.50 22.03
CA ARG A 38 9.33 -1.71 21.64
C ARG A 38 9.80 -1.64 20.19
N LEU A 39 8.94 -1.20 19.28
CA LEU A 39 9.32 -1.03 17.87
C LEU A 39 10.35 0.08 17.68
N ASN A 40 10.24 1.20 18.41
CA ASN A 40 11.23 2.27 18.38
C ASN A 40 12.60 1.78 18.85
N GLU A 41 12.66 0.97 19.91
CA GLU A 41 13.90 0.38 20.42
C GLU A 41 14.56 -0.50 19.35
N VAL A 42 13.83 -1.47 18.82
CA VAL A 42 14.36 -2.47 17.88
C VAL A 42 14.74 -1.81 16.54
N ALA A 43 13.88 -0.97 15.97
CA ALA A 43 14.19 -0.26 14.72
C ALA A 43 15.29 0.80 14.90
N GLY A 44 15.29 1.52 16.02
CA GLY A 44 16.30 2.54 16.34
C GLY A 44 17.70 1.97 16.57
N LEU A 45 17.79 0.74 17.10
CA LEU A 45 19.04 -0.02 17.20
C LEU A 45 19.66 -0.25 15.81
N HIS A 46 18.81 -0.54 14.82
CA HIS A 46 19.22 -0.75 13.43
C HIS A 46 19.29 0.53 12.60
N GLY A 47 19.01 1.70 13.16
CA GLY A 47 19.07 2.98 12.46
C GLY A 47 17.93 3.23 11.46
N VAL A 48 16.84 2.46 11.55
CA VAL A 48 15.68 2.55 10.65
C VAL A 48 14.83 3.79 10.95
N GLY A 49 14.19 4.34 9.92
CA GLY A 49 13.16 5.39 10.06
C GLY A 49 13.72 6.81 10.14
N ARG A 50 14.88 7.05 9.54
CA ARG A 50 15.47 8.39 9.40
C ARG A 50 15.12 8.99 8.05
N ILE A 51 14.61 10.20 8.06
CA ILE A 51 14.21 10.94 6.86
C ILE A 51 14.75 12.37 6.94
N ASP A 52 15.33 12.85 5.84
CA ASP A 52 15.69 14.24 5.60
C ASP A 52 14.90 14.71 4.39
N LEU A 53 14.00 15.68 4.59
CA LEU A 53 13.10 16.14 3.54
C LEU A 53 12.93 17.65 3.54
N VAL A 54 12.50 18.17 2.39
CA VAL A 54 11.99 19.52 2.24
C VAL A 54 10.47 19.42 2.05
N GLU A 55 9.72 19.98 2.98
CA GLU A 55 8.26 19.98 2.99
C GLU A 55 7.68 21.35 2.69
N ASP A 56 6.44 21.36 2.19
CA ASP A 56 5.62 22.56 2.02
C ASP A 56 4.76 22.77 3.27
N ARG A 57 4.99 23.89 3.97
CA ARG A 57 4.11 24.29 5.07
C ARG A 57 2.81 24.83 4.51
N LEU A 58 1.72 24.65 5.27
CA LEU A 58 0.40 25.19 4.93
C LEU A 58 0.43 26.70 4.63
N VAL A 59 1.30 27.45 5.31
CA VAL A 59 1.48 28.90 5.10
C VAL A 59 2.29 29.25 3.84
N GLY A 60 2.54 28.30 2.94
CA GLY A 60 3.15 28.49 1.62
C GLY A 60 4.68 28.52 1.58
N MET A 61 5.35 28.26 2.70
CA MET A 61 6.81 28.28 2.78
C MET A 61 7.39 26.86 2.80
N LYS A 62 8.54 26.68 2.14
CA LYS A 62 9.32 25.44 2.24
C LYS A 62 10.12 25.40 3.54
N SER A 63 10.23 24.22 4.14
CA SER A 63 11.02 23.95 5.34
C SER A 63 11.81 22.66 5.16
N ARG A 64 13.09 22.63 5.54
CA ARG A 64 13.85 21.38 5.64
C ARG A 64 13.72 20.82 7.05
N GLY A 65 13.44 19.53 7.16
CA GLY A 65 13.29 18.83 8.44
C GLY A 65 14.01 17.48 8.41
N ILE A 66 14.57 17.10 9.55
CA ILE A 66 15.11 15.76 9.79
C ILE A 66 14.23 15.11 10.85
N TYR A 67 13.74 13.91 10.53
CA TYR A 67 12.80 13.17 11.36
C TYR A 67 13.33 11.77 11.66
N GLU A 68 13.04 11.29 12.87
CA GLU A 68 13.28 9.91 13.29
C GLU A 68 11.94 9.29 13.70
N THR A 69 11.43 8.34 12.91
CA THR A 69 10.17 7.64 13.14
C THR A 69 10.36 6.12 13.07
N PRO A 70 11.24 5.52 13.90
CA PRO A 70 11.66 4.12 13.78
C PRO A 70 10.49 3.14 13.82
N GLY A 71 9.70 3.15 14.90
CA GLY A 71 8.54 2.26 15.04
C GLY A 71 7.40 2.59 14.07
N GLY A 72 7.19 3.88 13.79
CA GLY A 72 6.20 4.32 12.79
C GLY A 72 6.51 3.83 11.37
N THR A 73 7.79 3.81 10.99
CA THR A 73 8.26 3.29 9.70
C THR A 73 7.98 1.80 9.56
N LEU A 74 8.22 1.02 10.62
CA LEU A 74 7.90 -0.41 10.63
C LEU A 74 6.39 -0.65 10.60
N LEU A 75 5.61 0.08 11.42
CA LEU A 75 4.15 -0.05 11.46
C LEU A 75 3.53 0.27 10.10
N TYR A 76 3.93 1.37 9.48
CA TYR A 76 3.46 1.76 8.14
C TYR A 76 3.73 0.64 7.13
N SER A 77 4.98 0.18 7.07
CA SER A 77 5.38 -0.86 6.10
C SER A 77 4.66 -2.18 6.37
N ALA A 78 4.58 -2.62 7.62
CA ALA A 78 3.91 -3.86 7.99
C ALA A 78 2.41 -3.82 7.71
N HIS A 79 1.76 -2.70 8.02
CA HIS A 79 0.33 -2.51 7.80
C HIS A 79 -0.01 -2.51 6.31
N SER A 80 0.71 -1.73 5.49
CA SER A 80 0.52 -1.73 4.03
C SER A 80 0.73 -3.11 3.40
N GLU A 81 1.69 -3.87 3.92
CA GLU A 81 1.98 -5.21 3.43
C GLU A 81 0.89 -6.20 3.82
N LEU A 82 0.32 -6.08 5.02
CA LEU A 82 -0.83 -6.88 5.40
C LEU A 82 -2.01 -6.53 4.51
N GLU A 83 -2.34 -5.26 4.31
CA GLU A 83 -3.46 -4.82 3.46
C GLU A 83 -3.41 -5.37 2.04
N GLN A 84 -2.23 -5.33 1.40
CA GLN A 84 -2.03 -5.95 0.08
C GLN A 84 -2.39 -7.44 0.04
N LEU A 85 -2.24 -8.16 1.16
CA LEU A 85 -2.55 -9.59 1.27
C LEU A 85 -4.05 -9.86 1.45
N VAL A 86 -4.80 -8.94 2.08
CA VAL A 86 -6.18 -9.14 2.52
C VAL A 86 -7.23 -8.32 1.77
N LEU A 87 -6.85 -7.21 1.15
CA LEU A 87 -7.78 -6.34 0.42
C LEU A 87 -7.77 -6.68 -1.07
N ASP A 88 -8.95 -6.62 -1.70
CA ASP A 88 -9.03 -6.74 -3.14
C ASP A 88 -8.40 -5.52 -3.83
N ARG A 89 -8.00 -5.71 -5.08
CA ARG A 89 -7.28 -4.71 -5.89
C ARG A 89 -7.98 -3.35 -5.95
N ARG A 90 -9.31 -3.31 -6.09
CA ARG A 90 -10.02 -2.03 -6.25
C ARG A 90 -10.16 -1.30 -4.92
N THR A 91 -10.39 -2.04 -3.84
CA THR A 91 -10.40 -1.47 -2.49
C THR A 91 -9.04 -0.91 -2.10
N LEU A 92 -7.96 -1.66 -2.38
CA LEU A 92 -6.59 -1.19 -2.11
C LEU A 92 -6.27 0.08 -2.90
N ALA A 93 -6.57 0.10 -4.21
CA ALA A 93 -6.35 1.28 -5.06
C ALA A 93 -7.14 2.52 -4.59
N LEU A 94 -8.37 2.34 -4.10
CA LEU A 94 -9.15 3.42 -3.50
C LEU A 94 -8.48 3.95 -2.22
N LYS A 95 -8.00 3.05 -1.35
CA LYS A 95 -7.32 3.44 -0.12
C LYS A 95 -6.01 4.19 -0.42
N ASP A 96 -5.23 3.72 -1.37
CA ASP A 96 -3.97 4.36 -1.79
C ASP A 96 -4.20 5.78 -2.33
N ALA A 97 -5.33 6.00 -3.03
CA ALA A 97 -5.71 7.33 -3.51
C ALA A 97 -6.14 8.28 -2.38
N LEU A 98 -6.72 7.74 -1.30
CA LEU A 98 -7.24 8.54 -0.17
C LEU A 98 -6.23 8.76 0.94
N ALA A 99 -5.25 7.87 1.12
CA ALA A 99 -4.27 7.97 2.19
C ALA A 99 -3.47 9.30 2.18
N PRO A 100 -2.99 9.82 1.03
CA PRO A 100 -2.34 11.13 0.98
C PRO A 100 -3.27 12.26 1.42
N ARG A 101 -4.53 12.23 0.99
CA ARG A 101 -5.53 13.25 1.38
C ARG A 101 -5.83 13.22 2.87
N TYR A 102 -5.87 12.03 3.47
CA TYR A 102 -5.98 11.88 4.92
C TYR A 102 -4.76 12.48 5.63
N ALA A 103 -3.55 12.24 5.10
CA ALA A 103 -2.32 12.82 5.64
C ALA A 103 -2.32 14.36 5.54
N ASP A 104 -2.80 14.93 4.43
CA ASP A 104 -2.95 16.38 4.26
C ASP A 104 -3.90 16.97 5.30
N LEU A 105 -5.06 16.34 5.54
CA LEU A 105 -6.01 16.81 6.58
C LEU A 105 -5.35 16.89 7.96
N VAL A 106 -4.53 15.90 8.31
CA VAL A 106 -3.79 15.90 9.58
C VAL A 106 -2.73 16.99 9.59
N TYR A 107 -1.92 17.09 8.53
CA TYR A 107 -0.85 18.09 8.43
C TYR A 107 -1.39 19.54 8.47
N GLU A 108 -2.53 19.78 7.84
CA GLU A 108 -3.20 21.08 7.80
C GLU A 108 -3.97 21.42 9.09
N GLY A 109 -3.99 20.51 10.09
CA GLY A 109 -4.71 20.72 11.34
C GLY A 109 -6.23 20.60 11.25
N ARG A 110 -6.75 19.95 10.20
CA ARG A 110 -8.19 19.77 9.91
C ARG A 110 -8.80 18.53 10.56
N TRP A 111 -8.27 18.10 11.69
CA TRP A 111 -8.71 16.85 12.33
C TRP A 111 -10.17 16.87 12.79
N TRP A 112 -10.72 18.02 13.19
CA TRP A 112 -12.10 18.17 13.67
C TRP A 112 -13.11 18.45 12.56
N THR A 113 -12.91 17.87 11.38
CA THR A 113 -13.78 18.06 10.21
C THR A 113 -14.60 16.81 9.88
N VAL A 114 -15.78 17.02 9.31
CA VAL A 114 -16.64 15.94 8.78
C VAL A 114 -15.93 15.14 7.67
N GLU A 115 -15.04 15.79 6.92
CA GLU A 115 -14.24 15.12 5.89
C GLU A 115 -13.35 14.02 6.48
N ARG A 116 -12.63 14.31 7.59
CA ARG A 116 -11.83 13.32 8.30
C ARG A 116 -12.70 12.18 8.84
N GLU A 117 -13.84 12.49 9.46
CA GLU A 117 -14.77 11.48 9.99
C GLU A 117 -15.34 10.57 8.89
N ALA A 118 -15.62 11.12 7.71
CA ALA A 118 -16.07 10.33 6.57
C ALA A 118 -14.97 9.38 6.06
N MET A 119 -13.70 9.81 6.08
CA MET A 119 -12.56 8.95 5.75
C MET A 119 -12.33 7.87 6.83
N ASP A 120 -12.50 8.19 8.11
CA ASP A 120 -12.42 7.21 9.20
C ASP A 120 -13.44 6.09 9.00
N ALA A 121 -14.69 6.42 8.66
CA ALA A 121 -15.71 5.40 8.40
C ALA A 121 -15.35 4.46 7.25
N LEU A 122 -14.67 4.97 6.20
CA LEU A 122 -14.13 4.14 5.13
C LEU A 122 -13.00 3.25 5.66
N VAL A 123 -12.04 3.82 6.40
CA VAL A 123 -10.92 3.07 6.97
C VAL A 123 -11.44 1.96 7.87
N ASP A 124 -12.31 2.26 8.83
CA ASP A 124 -12.95 1.31 9.73
C ASP A 124 -13.59 0.14 8.98
N ARG A 125 -14.24 0.43 7.83
CA ARG A 125 -14.82 -0.61 6.98
C ARG A 125 -13.76 -1.50 6.33
N THR A 126 -12.70 -0.90 5.78
CA THR A 126 -11.63 -1.65 5.10
C THR A 126 -10.80 -2.49 6.07
N GLN A 127 -10.63 -2.02 7.31
CA GLN A 127 -9.76 -2.68 8.29
C GLN A 127 -10.37 -3.94 8.94
N GLN A 128 -11.67 -4.21 8.76
CA GLN A 128 -12.38 -5.29 9.47
C GLN A 128 -11.76 -6.69 9.33
N ARG A 129 -11.03 -6.95 8.24
CA ARG A 129 -10.34 -8.23 7.95
C ARG A 129 -8.82 -8.11 7.94
N VAL A 130 -8.26 -6.95 8.22
CA VAL A 130 -6.81 -6.72 8.24
C VAL A 130 -6.25 -7.31 9.54
N THR A 131 -6.07 -8.63 9.55
CA THR A 131 -5.69 -9.42 10.74
C THR A 131 -4.70 -10.48 10.34
N GLY A 132 -3.55 -10.52 10.99
CA GLY A 132 -2.45 -11.40 10.62
C GLY A 132 -1.10 -10.88 11.11
N ASP A 133 -0.04 -11.54 10.66
CA ASP A 133 1.33 -11.27 11.09
C ASP A 133 2.18 -10.82 9.91
N VAL A 134 3.04 -9.82 10.14
CA VAL A 134 4.04 -9.39 9.17
C VAL A 134 5.41 -9.39 9.83
N ARG A 135 6.34 -10.16 9.24
CA ARG A 135 7.72 -10.28 9.68
C ARG A 135 8.61 -9.38 8.82
N LEU A 136 9.39 -8.54 9.48
CA LEU A 136 10.34 -7.62 8.86
C LEU A 136 11.77 -8.02 9.24
N LYS A 137 12.70 -7.88 8.30
CA LYS A 137 14.14 -7.96 8.52
C LYS A 137 14.69 -6.54 8.63
N LEU A 138 15.48 -6.27 9.66
CA LEU A 138 16.10 -4.97 9.95
C LEU A 138 17.61 -5.09 9.81
N TYR A 139 18.22 -4.14 9.09
CA TYR A 139 19.66 -4.14 8.86
C TYR A 139 20.16 -2.77 8.42
N LYS A 140 21.11 -2.20 9.17
CA LYS A 140 21.94 -1.04 8.75
C LYS A 140 21.14 0.10 8.08
N GLY A 141 20.15 0.61 8.78
CA GLY A 141 19.30 1.72 8.35
C GLY A 141 18.09 1.33 7.51
N ALA A 142 18.02 0.08 7.07
CA ALA A 142 16.95 -0.42 6.20
C ALA A 142 16.11 -1.49 6.87
N HIS A 143 14.88 -1.63 6.37
CA HIS A 143 14.01 -2.78 6.62
C HIS A 143 13.57 -3.42 5.30
N SER A 144 13.23 -4.69 5.34
CA SER A 144 12.65 -5.44 4.22
C SER A 144 11.64 -6.45 4.74
N ILE A 145 10.67 -6.82 3.91
CA ILE A 145 9.61 -7.75 4.31
C ILE A 145 10.11 -9.17 4.15
N ALA A 146 10.03 -9.95 5.23
CA ALA A 146 10.51 -11.31 5.31
C ALA A 146 9.39 -12.36 5.27
N GLY A 147 8.14 -11.94 5.47
CA GLY A 147 6.97 -12.81 5.34
C GLY A 147 5.70 -12.15 5.86
N ARG A 148 4.55 -12.60 5.37
CA ARG A 148 3.22 -12.16 5.80
C ARG A 148 2.32 -13.39 5.92
N THR A 149 1.42 -13.41 6.90
CA THR A 149 0.41 -14.46 7.03
C THR A 149 -0.92 -13.85 7.48
N SER A 150 -2.02 -14.40 6.99
CA SER A 150 -3.35 -13.99 7.42
C SER A 150 -4.35 -15.11 7.15
N ARG A 151 -5.27 -15.35 8.08
CA ARG A 151 -6.44 -16.22 7.86
C ARG A 151 -7.44 -15.66 6.84
N PHE A 152 -7.33 -14.38 6.52
CA PHE A 152 -8.20 -13.69 5.57
C PHE A 152 -7.50 -13.42 4.23
N SER A 153 -6.31 -14.01 4.03
CA SER A 153 -5.54 -13.81 2.81
C SER A 153 -6.38 -14.09 1.56
N LEU A 154 -6.27 -13.21 0.56
CA LEU A 154 -6.79 -13.41 -0.79
C LEU A 154 -5.76 -14.09 -1.70
N TYR A 155 -4.55 -14.32 -1.20
CA TYR A 155 -3.55 -15.14 -1.89
C TYR A 155 -3.85 -16.61 -1.63
N ASP A 156 -3.93 -17.39 -2.70
CA ASP A 156 -4.11 -18.83 -2.64
C ASP A 156 -3.21 -19.46 -3.71
N GLU A 157 -2.17 -20.16 -3.26
CA GLU A 157 -1.17 -20.79 -4.12
C GLU A 157 -1.79 -21.70 -5.18
N ARG A 158 -2.93 -22.33 -4.87
CA ARG A 158 -3.63 -23.24 -5.79
C ARG A 158 -4.12 -22.56 -7.06
N PHE A 159 -4.45 -21.26 -7.00
CA PHE A 159 -4.97 -20.49 -8.13
C PHE A 159 -3.90 -19.74 -8.93
N VAL A 160 -2.65 -19.74 -8.46
CA VAL A 160 -1.55 -18.96 -9.06
C VAL A 160 -0.31 -19.80 -9.38
N THR A 161 -0.41 -21.12 -9.21
CA THR A 161 0.65 -22.05 -9.56
C THR A 161 0.86 -22.08 -11.08
N PHE A 162 2.09 -22.35 -11.50
CA PHE A 162 2.42 -22.62 -12.91
C PHE A 162 2.42 -24.14 -13.22
N GLY A 163 2.08 -24.98 -12.25
CA GLY A 163 1.95 -26.43 -12.40
C GLY A 163 0.62 -26.87 -13.01
N GLU A 164 0.34 -28.17 -13.02
CA GLU A 164 -1.00 -28.67 -13.35
C GLU A 164 -1.98 -28.24 -12.25
N ASP A 165 -3.04 -27.54 -12.64
CA ASP A 165 -4.15 -27.17 -11.77
C ASP A 165 -5.49 -27.36 -12.49
N ASP A 166 -6.54 -27.59 -11.72
CA ASP A 166 -7.93 -27.73 -12.20
C ASP A 166 -8.81 -26.53 -11.78
N VAL A 167 -8.18 -25.42 -11.35
CA VAL A 167 -8.89 -24.32 -10.65
C VAL A 167 -9.08 -23.08 -11.53
N TYR A 168 -8.34 -22.96 -12.63
CA TYR A 168 -8.49 -21.87 -13.59
C TYR A 168 -8.58 -22.36 -15.04
N ASP A 169 -9.72 -22.12 -15.71
CA ASP A 169 -9.85 -22.39 -17.15
C ASP A 169 -9.16 -21.30 -17.97
N GLN A 170 -8.00 -21.62 -18.54
CA GLN A 170 -7.22 -20.69 -19.35
C GLN A 170 -7.95 -20.26 -20.64
N ALA A 171 -8.94 -21.02 -21.12
CA ALA A 171 -9.72 -20.66 -22.30
C ALA A 171 -10.55 -19.38 -22.09
N ASP A 172 -10.97 -19.10 -20.85
CA ASP A 172 -11.75 -17.91 -20.50
C ASP A 172 -10.97 -16.61 -20.75
N ALA A 173 -9.64 -16.66 -20.60
CA ALA A 173 -8.76 -15.50 -20.80
C ALA A 173 -8.92 -14.90 -22.20
N ALA A 174 -9.08 -15.73 -23.23
CA ALA A 174 -9.22 -15.27 -24.61
C ALA A 174 -10.50 -14.45 -24.83
N GLY A 175 -11.61 -14.87 -24.21
CA GLY A 175 -12.88 -14.14 -24.23
C GLY A 175 -12.75 -12.81 -23.48
N PHE A 176 -12.18 -12.87 -22.27
CA PHE A 176 -11.94 -11.68 -21.45
C PHE A 176 -11.09 -10.63 -22.17
N ILE A 177 -9.95 -11.00 -22.75
CA ILE A 177 -9.05 -10.07 -23.45
C ILE A 177 -9.78 -9.36 -24.60
N ARG A 178 -10.57 -10.10 -25.39
CA ARG A 178 -11.33 -9.52 -26.51
C ARG A 178 -12.36 -8.50 -26.04
N LEU A 179 -13.10 -8.81 -24.97
CA LEU A 179 -14.13 -7.91 -24.45
C LEU A 179 -13.54 -6.71 -23.70
N TYR A 180 -12.50 -6.93 -22.89
CA TYR A 180 -11.81 -5.88 -22.15
C TYR A 180 -11.15 -4.86 -23.09
N GLY A 181 -10.53 -5.34 -24.18
CA GLY A 181 -9.91 -4.49 -25.21
C GLY A 181 -10.88 -3.90 -26.23
N LEU A 182 -12.17 -4.28 -26.23
CA LEU A 182 -13.13 -3.89 -27.26
C LEU A 182 -13.27 -2.37 -27.40
N PRO A 183 -13.40 -1.57 -26.31
CA PRO A 183 -13.50 -0.11 -26.44
C PRO A 183 -12.25 0.51 -27.08
N MET A 184 -11.06 0.03 -26.72
CA MET A 184 -9.79 0.51 -27.28
C MET A 184 -9.69 0.20 -28.77
N ARG A 185 -10.12 -1.00 -29.16
CA ARG A 185 -10.17 -1.41 -30.57
C ARG A 185 -11.11 -0.53 -31.39
N VAL A 186 -12.31 -0.23 -30.86
CA VAL A 186 -13.27 0.65 -31.55
C VAL A 186 -12.71 2.06 -31.71
N ALA A 187 -12.10 2.62 -30.67
CA ALA A 187 -11.48 3.94 -30.73
C ALA A 187 -10.40 4.02 -31.82
N ALA A 188 -9.47 3.04 -31.84
CA ALA A 188 -8.42 2.97 -32.86
C ALA A 188 -8.99 2.87 -34.29
N LEU A 189 -10.04 2.05 -34.49
CA LEU A 189 -10.69 1.95 -35.80
C LEU A 189 -11.33 3.28 -36.23
N LYS A 190 -11.97 4.01 -35.30
CA LYS A 190 -12.55 5.33 -35.60
C LYS A 190 -11.49 6.38 -35.93
N GLU A 191 -10.35 6.35 -35.25
CA GLU A 191 -9.22 7.22 -35.58
C GLU A 191 -8.67 6.92 -36.98
N MET A 192 -8.54 5.64 -37.35
CA MET A 192 -8.12 5.24 -38.70
C MET A 192 -9.12 5.67 -39.78
N GLU A 193 -10.42 5.51 -39.54
CA GLU A 193 -11.47 5.99 -40.45
C GLU A 193 -11.40 7.51 -40.65
N ALA A 194 -11.20 8.26 -39.57
CA ALA A 194 -11.11 9.72 -39.61
C ALA A 194 -9.82 10.23 -40.28
N ALA A 195 -8.75 9.42 -40.31
CA ALA A 195 -7.49 9.74 -40.97
C ALA A 195 -7.54 9.56 -42.51
N LEU A 196 -8.62 9.00 -43.07
CA LEU A 196 -8.81 8.91 -44.51
C LEU A 196 -9.12 10.31 -45.10
N PRO A 197 -8.53 10.68 -46.24
CA PRO A 197 -8.80 11.97 -46.86
C PRO A 197 -10.28 12.09 -47.23
N PHE A 198 -10.89 13.22 -46.89
CA PHE A 198 -12.28 13.51 -47.22
C PHE A 198 -12.43 13.65 -48.74
N SER A 199 -12.95 12.62 -49.41
CA SER A 199 -13.31 12.70 -50.83
C SER A 199 -14.62 13.45 -50.97
N VAL A 200 -14.55 14.71 -51.41
CA VAL A 200 -15.73 15.43 -51.91
C VAL A 200 -15.99 14.90 -53.31
N ASP A 201 -17.01 14.05 -53.47
CA ASP A 201 -17.58 13.79 -54.79
C ASP A 201 -18.26 15.08 -55.25
N VAL A 202 -17.53 15.91 -55.99
CA VAL A 202 -18.12 17.00 -56.75
C VAL A 202 -18.85 16.34 -57.92
N ALA A 203 -20.14 16.08 -57.73
CA ALA A 203 -21.03 15.73 -58.83
C ALA A 203 -20.99 16.89 -59.84
N ALA A 204 -20.48 16.61 -61.03
CA ALA A 204 -20.51 17.51 -62.16
C ALA A 204 -21.95 17.56 -62.70
N ASP A 205 -22.61 18.70 -62.53
CA ASP A 205 -23.78 19.12 -63.32
C ASP A 205 -23.35 19.55 -64.73
#